data_AF-A0A2S7Y5N9-F1
#
_entry.id   AF-A0A2S7Y5N9-F1
#
_cell.length_a   1.000
_cell.length_b   1.000
_cell.length_c   1.000
_cell.angle_alpha   90.00
_cell.angle_beta   90.00
_cell.angle_gamma   90.00
#
_symmetry.space_group_name_H-M   'P 1'
#
loop_
_entity.id
_entity.type
_entity.pdbx_description
1 polymer ?
#
loop_
_entity_poly.entity_id
_entity_poly.type
_entity_poly.pdbx_seq_one_letter_code
_entity_poly.pdbx_strand_id
1 'polypeptide(L)'
;MRSILLLPLALSLAAAAQGDRDEDGTLRCITESSGLAINESVIMARAPKYPRQPINIDLYMHFVGPDDKSPEDQLRKIAEKQLDVLNTAFRDSDISFTMQDVLFWNDAFYAGIQDGGELASMIQKYRRGDTKTLNLFVPKFPSKSLGIGGCISIDDLFMLQTTPLSSDGCFVDSTTLPGSISKRYNQGKTAVHEVGHWLGLLHTFDGGCDGDGDHIRDTPAQAYATYRCDDEFQDTCPAKDGYDPIHNYMGYSYDSCMTEFTKGQTFIMHYTWNRFRK
;
A
#
# COMPACT_ATOMS: atom_id res chain seq x y z
N MET A 1 -10.14 43.71 19.11
CA MET A 1 -9.62 42.33 19.26
C MET A 1 -10.67 41.38 18.71
N ARG A 2 -10.50 40.92 17.45
CA ARG A 2 -11.41 39.94 16.84
C ARG A 2 -10.87 38.55 17.14
N SER A 3 -11.56 37.80 17.99
CA SER A 3 -11.30 36.38 18.21
C SER A 3 -11.58 35.61 16.93
N ILE A 4 -10.56 34.99 16.38
CA ILE A 4 -10.69 33.99 15.31
C ILE A 4 -10.97 32.67 16.02
N LEU A 5 -12.22 32.21 15.95
CA LEU A 5 -12.57 30.82 16.27
C LEU A 5 -11.80 29.92 15.30
N LEU A 6 -10.87 29.13 15.83
CA LEU A 6 -10.34 27.95 15.14
C LEU A 6 -11.45 26.89 15.12
N LEU A 7 -12.15 26.75 14.00
CA LEU A 7 -12.92 25.54 13.73
C LEU A 7 -11.93 24.37 13.59
N PRO A 8 -12.22 23.19 14.17
CA PRO A 8 -11.44 22.00 13.84
C PRO A 8 -11.68 21.71 12.37
N LEU A 9 -10.59 21.63 11.60
CA LEU A 9 -10.63 21.11 10.23
C LEU A 9 -11.10 19.65 10.35
N ALA A 10 -12.39 19.43 10.10
CA ALA A 10 -12.89 18.09 9.88
C ALA A 10 -12.12 17.55 8.68
N LEU A 11 -11.39 16.45 8.89
CA LEU A 11 -10.78 15.66 7.84
C LEU A 11 -11.95 15.16 6.98
N SER A 12 -12.32 15.91 5.95
CA SER A 12 -13.23 15.41 4.93
C SER A 12 -12.41 14.42 4.10
N LEU A 13 -12.38 13.16 4.54
CA LEU A 13 -12.26 12.05 3.61
C LEU A 13 -13.39 12.27 2.60
N ALA A 14 -13.04 12.79 1.43
CA ALA A 14 -13.96 12.85 0.32
C ALA A 14 -14.48 11.43 0.09
N ALA A 15 -15.76 11.31 -0.25
CA ALA A 15 -16.39 10.03 -0.48
C ALA A 15 -15.53 9.23 -1.46
N ALA A 16 -15.00 8.11 -0.97
CA ALA A 16 -14.24 7.15 -1.75
C ALA A 16 -14.96 6.93 -3.08
N ALA A 17 -14.23 7.00 -4.18
CA ALA A 17 -14.70 6.36 -5.40
C ALA A 17 -15.03 4.93 -5.00
N GLN A 18 -16.31 4.56 -5.04
CA GLN A 18 -16.73 3.18 -4.88
C GLN A 18 -16.03 2.43 -6.00
N GLY A 19 -14.90 1.79 -5.69
CA GLY A 19 -14.25 0.86 -6.60
C GLY A 19 -15.32 -0.15 -6.99
N ASP A 20 -15.65 -0.20 -8.27
CA ASP A 20 -16.55 -1.24 -8.75
C ASP A 20 -15.94 -2.59 -8.38
N ARG A 21 -16.77 -3.52 -7.93
CA ARG A 21 -16.33 -4.90 -7.71
C ARG A 21 -15.89 -5.45 -9.06
N ASP A 22 -14.74 -6.11 -9.11
CA ASP A 22 -14.23 -6.71 -10.34
C ASP A 22 -15.13 -7.82 -10.86
N GLU A 23 -14.80 -8.39 -12.03
CA GLU A 23 -15.47 -9.56 -12.60
C GLU A 23 -15.54 -10.76 -11.64
N ASP A 24 -14.66 -10.82 -10.64
CA ASP A 24 -14.65 -11.86 -9.61
C ASP A 24 -15.37 -11.49 -8.30
N GLY A 25 -15.98 -10.31 -8.25
CA GLY A 25 -16.73 -9.80 -7.11
C GLY A 25 -15.86 -9.22 -5.98
N THR A 26 -14.53 -9.23 -6.13
CA THR A 26 -13.59 -8.66 -5.15
C THR A 26 -13.57 -7.15 -5.28
N LEU A 27 -13.72 -6.46 -4.14
CA LEU A 27 -13.40 -5.04 -4.05
C LEU A 27 -11.90 -4.91 -3.82
N ARG A 28 -11.20 -4.21 -4.71
CA ARG A 28 -9.74 -4.05 -4.66
C ARG A 28 -9.30 -2.96 -3.71
N CYS A 29 -8.00 -2.72 -3.67
CA CYS A 29 -7.36 -1.76 -2.80
C CYS A 29 -7.92 -0.36 -3.03
N ILE A 30 -8.02 0.42 -1.96
CA ILE A 30 -8.64 1.75 -1.97
C ILE A 30 -7.65 2.87 -1.69
N THR A 31 -6.35 2.57 -1.64
CA THR A 31 -5.33 3.60 -1.47
C THR A 31 -5.47 4.61 -2.61
N GLU A 32 -6.02 5.79 -2.30
CA GLU A 32 -6.38 6.78 -3.32
C GLU A 32 -5.14 7.32 -4.01
N SER A 33 -5.09 7.15 -5.34
CA SER A 33 -4.18 7.86 -6.21
C SER A 33 -4.84 9.18 -6.63
N SER A 34 -4.50 10.27 -5.94
CA SER A 34 -4.93 11.59 -6.40
C SER A 34 -4.11 12.02 -7.63
N GLY A 35 -4.76 12.64 -8.62
CA GLY A 35 -4.13 13.18 -9.84
C GLY A 35 -3.19 14.37 -9.61
N LEU A 36 -2.66 14.52 -8.39
CA LEU A 36 -1.76 15.57 -7.92
C LEU A 36 -0.33 15.05 -7.68
N ALA A 37 -0.05 13.82 -8.10
CA ALA A 37 1.26 13.20 -7.98
C ALA A 37 2.39 14.00 -8.65
N ILE A 38 3.53 14.09 -7.97
CA ILE A 38 4.72 14.77 -8.49
C ILE A 38 5.46 13.83 -9.44
N ASN A 39 5.56 14.23 -10.71
CA ASN A 39 6.24 13.48 -11.76
C ASN A 39 7.69 13.04 -11.37
N GLU A 40 8.10 11.79 -11.64
CA GLU A 40 9.45 11.28 -11.35
C GLU A 40 10.53 12.20 -11.90
N SER A 41 10.34 12.78 -13.09
CA SER A 41 11.31 13.71 -13.69
C SER A 41 11.46 15.00 -12.87
N VAL A 42 10.38 15.48 -12.25
CA VAL A 42 10.39 16.64 -11.35
C VAL A 42 11.06 16.26 -10.02
N ILE A 43 10.82 15.05 -9.51
CA ILE A 43 11.53 14.51 -8.36
C ILE A 43 13.02 14.40 -8.67
N MET A 44 13.43 13.78 -9.78
CA MET A 44 14.82 13.66 -10.20
C MET A 44 15.51 15.01 -10.39
N ALA A 45 14.81 16.01 -10.94
CA ALA A 45 15.36 17.35 -11.12
C ALA A 45 15.56 18.12 -9.79
N ARG A 46 14.78 17.79 -8.76
CA ARG A 46 14.78 18.48 -7.45
C ARG A 46 15.43 17.67 -6.33
N ALA A 47 15.54 16.37 -6.49
CA ALA A 47 16.09 15.46 -5.52
C ALA A 47 17.59 15.75 -5.39
N PRO A 48 18.08 16.02 -4.18
CA PRO A 48 19.50 15.90 -3.91
C PRO A 48 19.98 14.54 -4.41
N LYS A 49 21.19 14.46 -4.96
CA LYS A 49 21.84 13.19 -5.30
C LYS A 49 22.10 12.42 -4.01
N TYR A 50 21.08 11.79 -3.44
CA TYR A 50 21.23 10.87 -2.34
C TYR A 50 21.84 9.60 -2.91
N PRO A 51 23.07 9.22 -2.50
CA PRO A 51 23.57 7.90 -2.88
C PRO A 51 22.59 6.86 -2.35
N ARG A 52 22.15 5.91 -3.19
CA ARG A 52 21.28 4.80 -2.76
C ARG A 52 21.96 4.07 -1.60
N GLN A 53 21.29 4.03 -0.46
CA GLN A 53 21.75 3.35 0.76
C GLN A 53 20.73 2.27 1.11
N PRO A 54 21.15 1.11 1.60
CA PRO A 54 20.21 0.11 2.11
C PRO A 54 19.27 0.72 3.17
N ILE A 55 17.98 0.41 3.04
CA ILE A 55 16.94 0.81 3.98
C ILE A 55 16.53 -0.41 4.79
N ASN A 56 16.50 -0.29 6.11
CA ASN A 56 15.89 -1.29 6.99
C ASN A 56 14.68 -0.66 7.68
N ILE A 57 13.52 -1.28 7.50
CA ILE A 57 12.22 -0.84 8.00
C ILE A 57 11.83 -1.73 9.18
N ASP A 58 11.54 -1.12 10.31
CA ASP A 58 10.99 -1.84 11.47
C ASP A 58 9.53 -2.18 11.20
N LEU A 59 9.16 -3.45 11.36
CA LEU A 59 7.81 -3.94 11.11
C LEU A 59 7.15 -4.39 12.41
N TYR A 60 5.96 -3.87 12.68
CA TYR A 60 5.00 -4.48 13.59
C TYR A 60 3.81 -5.02 12.80
N MET A 61 3.44 -6.28 13.05
CA MET A 61 2.20 -6.86 12.54
C MET A 61 1.14 -6.91 13.63
N HIS A 62 -0.05 -6.38 13.35
CA HIS A 62 -1.14 -6.24 14.30
C HIS A 62 -2.32 -7.09 13.86
N PHE A 63 -2.57 -8.21 14.53
CA PHE A 63 -3.78 -9.02 14.32
C PHE A 63 -4.90 -8.53 15.23
N VAL A 64 -6.06 -8.23 14.64
CA VAL A 64 -7.21 -7.67 15.37
C VAL A 64 -8.38 -8.63 15.28
N GLY A 65 -8.72 -9.27 16.40
CA GLY A 65 -9.83 -10.20 16.54
C GLY A 65 -10.94 -9.66 17.44
N PRO A 66 -12.17 -10.21 17.35
CA PRO A 66 -13.31 -9.78 18.16
C PRO A 66 -13.31 -10.34 19.59
N ASP A 67 -12.41 -11.28 19.87
CA ASP A 67 -12.27 -11.99 21.13
C ASP A 67 -10.81 -12.42 21.35
N ASP A 68 -10.55 -13.01 22.51
CA ASP A 68 -9.25 -13.54 22.93
C ASP A 68 -8.94 -14.94 22.37
N LYS A 69 -9.66 -15.37 21.32
CA LYS A 69 -9.55 -16.72 20.73
C LYS A 69 -8.74 -16.77 19.45
N SER A 70 -7.89 -15.77 19.21
CA SER A 70 -7.02 -15.76 18.04
C SER A 70 -5.98 -16.89 18.15
N PRO A 71 -5.73 -17.67 17.09
CA PRO A 71 -4.72 -18.71 17.11
C PRO A 71 -3.32 -18.10 16.98
N GLU A 72 -2.84 -17.45 18.04
CA GLU A 72 -1.64 -16.59 18.01
C GLU A 72 -0.39 -17.31 17.49
N ASP A 73 -0.13 -18.56 17.90
CA ASP A 73 1.02 -19.33 17.42
C ASP A 73 1.00 -19.56 15.91
N GLN A 74 -0.19 -19.79 15.34
CA GLN A 74 -0.35 -19.95 13.90
C GLN A 74 -0.18 -18.60 13.19
N LEU A 75 -0.77 -17.53 13.75
CA LEU A 75 -0.68 -16.20 13.17
C LEU A 75 0.75 -15.64 13.21
N ARG A 76 1.54 -15.93 14.24
CA ARG A 76 2.98 -15.63 14.28
C ARG A 76 3.73 -16.33 13.15
N LYS A 77 3.46 -17.61 12.89
CA LYS A 77 4.06 -18.32 11.74
C LYS A 77 3.65 -17.73 10.40
N ILE A 78 2.42 -17.25 10.27
CA ILE A 78 1.94 -16.57 9.06
C ILE A 78 2.62 -15.19 8.92
N ALA A 79 2.82 -14.47 10.02
CA ALA A 79 3.54 -13.20 10.04
C ALA A 79 4.99 -13.36 9.57
N GLU A 80 5.70 -14.41 10.01
CA GLU A 80 7.04 -14.72 9.51
C GLU A 80 7.05 -14.99 8.00
N LYS A 81 6.07 -15.74 7.48
CA LYS A 81 5.95 -15.94 6.03
C LYS A 81 5.66 -14.62 5.29
N GLN A 82 4.85 -13.74 5.88
CA GLN A 82 4.57 -12.44 5.28
C GLN A 82 5.83 -11.56 5.28
N LEU A 83 6.64 -11.62 6.34
CA LEU A 83 7.94 -10.97 6.41
C LEU A 83 8.88 -11.48 5.31
N ASP A 84 8.93 -12.79 5.08
CA ASP A 84 9.73 -13.41 4.01
C ASP A 84 9.29 -12.92 2.62
N VAL A 85 7.98 -12.79 2.40
CA VAL A 85 7.41 -12.28 1.14
C VAL A 85 7.80 -10.82 0.92
N LEU A 86 7.70 -9.97 1.95
CA LEU A 86 8.14 -8.58 1.88
C LEU A 86 9.65 -8.49 1.59
N ASN A 87 10.48 -9.16 2.39
CA ASN A 87 11.93 -9.18 2.19
C ASN A 87 12.36 -9.75 0.84
N THR A 88 11.56 -10.64 0.24
CA THR A 88 11.83 -11.14 -1.11
C THR A 88 11.47 -10.13 -2.18
N ALA A 89 10.29 -9.52 -2.10
CA ALA A 89 9.82 -8.56 -3.11
C ALA A 89 10.65 -7.27 -3.15
N PHE A 90 11.13 -6.81 -2.00
CA PHE A 90 11.86 -5.54 -1.88
C PHE A 90 13.40 -5.69 -1.93
N ARG A 91 13.92 -6.92 -2.06
CA ARG A 91 15.36 -7.21 -2.04
C ARG A 91 16.13 -6.43 -3.09
N ASP A 92 15.67 -6.47 -4.34
CA ASP A 92 16.34 -5.82 -5.47
C ASP A 92 16.21 -4.28 -5.41
N SER A 93 15.37 -3.79 -4.50
CA SER A 93 15.21 -2.38 -4.15
C SER A 93 16.12 -1.95 -2.99
N ASP A 94 17.00 -2.80 -2.47
CA ASP A 94 17.82 -2.58 -1.25
C ASP A 94 16.98 -2.13 -0.04
N ILE A 95 15.75 -2.65 0.06
CA ILE A 95 14.86 -2.42 1.20
C ILE A 95 14.65 -3.76 1.90
N SER A 96 14.87 -3.79 3.20
CA SER A 96 14.61 -4.92 4.08
C SER A 96 13.69 -4.55 5.23
N PHE A 97 13.03 -5.56 5.78
CA PHE A 97 12.14 -5.45 6.91
C PHE A 97 12.65 -6.30 8.06
N THR A 98 12.60 -5.74 9.27
CA THR A 98 12.89 -6.46 10.52
C THR A 98 11.64 -6.51 11.37
N MET A 99 11.14 -7.72 11.66
CA MET A 99 10.01 -7.89 12.58
C MET A 99 10.42 -7.49 13.99
N GLN A 100 9.73 -6.50 14.56
CA GLN A 100 9.93 -6.07 15.94
C GLN A 100 9.00 -6.83 16.89
N ASP A 101 7.72 -6.96 16.53
CA ASP A 101 6.76 -7.80 17.26
C ASP A 101 5.55 -8.17 16.40
N VAL A 102 4.86 -9.23 16.81
CA VAL A 102 3.53 -9.62 16.33
C VAL A 102 2.54 -9.44 17.49
N LEU A 103 1.64 -8.48 17.32
CA LEU A 103 0.74 -7.99 18.36
C LEU A 103 -0.69 -8.46 18.10
N PHE A 104 -1.40 -8.80 19.18
CA PHE A 104 -2.76 -9.32 19.14
C PHE A 104 -3.69 -8.40 19.92
N TRP A 105 -4.79 -8.00 19.27
CA TRP A 105 -5.77 -7.09 19.84
C TRP A 105 -7.14 -7.76 19.86
N ASN A 106 -7.75 -7.78 21.04
CA ASN A 106 -9.15 -8.13 21.21
C ASN A 106 -9.99 -6.84 21.14
N ASP A 107 -10.46 -6.51 19.95
CA ASP A 107 -11.30 -5.36 19.68
C ASP A 107 -12.31 -5.68 18.57
N ALA A 108 -13.54 -6.00 18.98
CA ALA A 108 -14.62 -6.38 18.06
C ALA A 108 -15.02 -5.25 17.09
N PHE A 109 -14.78 -3.99 17.43
CA PHE A 109 -15.06 -2.87 16.54
C PHE A 109 -14.07 -2.87 15.38
N TYR A 110 -12.77 -2.99 15.67
CA TYR A 110 -11.72 -2.97 14.65
C TYR A 110 -11.46 -4.34 13.99
N ALA A 111 -12.03 -5.42 14.51
CA ALA A 111 -11.91 -6.75 13.90
C ALA A 111 -12.55 -6.83 12.50
N GLY A 112 -13.39 -5.87 12.13
CA GLY A 112 -13.96 -5.77 10.78
C GLY A 112 -14.24 -4.31 10.42
N ILE A 113 -13.19 -3.58 10.04
CA ILE A 113 -13.26 -2.16 9.64
C ILE A 113 -14.12 -1.94 8.39
N GLN A 114 -14.91 -0.86 8.39
CA GLN A 114 -15.92 -0.54 7.39
C GLN A 114 -15.65 0.77 6.63
N ASP A 115 -14.68 1.58 7.00
CA ASP A 115 -14.30 2.77 6.22
C ASP A 115 -12.91 3.31 6.64
N GLY A 116 -12.44 4.33 5.91
CA GLY A 116 -11.13 4.95 6.16
C GLY A 116 -11.03 5.67 7.50
N GLY A 117 -12.15 6.11 8.08
CA GLY A 117 -12.20 6.70 9.41
C GLY A 117 -11.97 5.66 10.51
N GLU A 118 -12.59 4.49 10.39
CA GLU A 118 -12.34 3.35 11.27
C GLU A 118 -10.90 2.85 11.16
N LEU A 119 -10.35 2.76 9.94
CA LEU A 119 -8.94 2.43 9.71
C LEU A 119 -8.00 3.43 10.40
N ALA A 120 -8.18 4.73 10.16
CA ALA A 120 -7.35 5.78 10.77
C ALA A 120 -7.42 5.73 12.30
N SER A 121 -8.61 5.49 12.86
CA SER A 121 -8.82 5.37 14.30
C SER A 121 -8.14 4.13 14.89
N MET A 122 -8.18 2.99 14.19
CA MET A 122 -7.47 1.76 14.57
C MET A 122 -5.95 2.00 14.60
N ILE A 123 -5.41 2.60 13.54
CA ILE A 123 -3.99 2.92 13.44
C ILE A 123 -3.58 3.83 14.61
N GLN A 124 -4.32 4.92 14.84
CA GLN A 124 -4.05 5.86 15.93
C GLN A 124 -4.02 5.19 17.31
N LYS A 125 -4.90 4.21 17.53
CA LYS A 125 -4.97 3.49 18.81
C LYS A 125 -3.80 2.53 19.03
N TYR A 126 -3.34 1.87 17.98
CA TYR A 126 -2.47 0.69 18.10
C TYR A 126 -1.09 0.81 17.48
N ARG A 127 -0.81 1.84 16.68
CA ARG A 127 0.51 2.09 16.08
C ARG A 127 1.64 2.03 17.11
N ARG A 128 2.82 1.61 16.66
CA ARG A 128 4.09 1.59 17.37
C ARG A 128 5.17 2.32 16.58
N GLY A 129 6.21 2.72 17.30
CA GLY A 129 7.43 3.29 16.73
C GLY A 129 7.28 4.71 16.18
N ASP A 130 8.26 5.11 15.37
CA ASP A 130 8.40 6.44 14.81
C ASP A 130 8.17 6.42 13.28
N THR A 131 8.64 7.42 12.55
CA THR A 131 8.47 7.54 11.10
C THR A 131 9.14 6.42 10.28
N LYS A 132 10.04 5.64 10.90
CA LYS A 132 10.77 4.51 10.28
C LYS A 132 10.08 3.17 10.49
N THR A 133 8.98 3.16 11.24
CA THR A 133 8.26 1.95 11.60
C THR A 133 7.02 1.78 10.73
N LEU A 134 6.96 0.66 10.01
CA LEU A 134 5.77 0.18 9.33
C LEU A 134 4.89 -0.59 10.31
N ASN A 135 3.62 -0.22 10.36
CA ASN A 135 2.59 -0.92 11.12
C ASN A 135 1.60 -1.54 10.13
N LEU A 136 1.59 -2.88 10.05
CA LEU A 136 0.73 -3.64 9.16
C LEU A 136 -0.40 -4.30 9.95
N PHE A 137 -1.62 -3.82 9.75
CA PHE A 137 -2.82 -4.28 10.43
C PHE A 137 -3.52 -5.39 9.64
N VAL A 138 -4.02 -6.38 10.37
CA VAL A 138 -4.78 -7.50 9.83
C VAL A 138 -6.06 -7.67 10.67
N PRO A 139 -7.13 -6.95 10.33
CA PRO A 139 -8.47 -7.23 10.84
C PRO A 139 -8.88 -8.67 10.49
N LYS A 140 -9.51 -9.37 11.44
CA LYS A 140 -9.96 -10.75 11.25
C LYS A 140 -10.97 -10.88 10.11
N PHE A 141 -11.91 -9.93 10.02
CA PHE A 141 -13.00 -9.96 9.06
C PHE A 141 -12.72 -9.04 7.88
N PRO A 142 -13.06 -9.47 6.65
CA PRO A 142 -12.98 -8.64 5.48
C PRO A 142 -13.70 -7.31 5.62
N SER A 143 -13.08 -6.26 5.09
CA SER A 143 -13.78 -4.99 4.90
C SER A 143 -14.81 -5.12 3.78
N LYS A 144 -15.95 -4.45 3.92
CA LYS A 144 -16.97 -4.43 2.87
C LYS A 144 -16.76 -3.32 1.83
N SER A 145 -15.91 -2.34 2.14
CA SER A 145 -15.80 -1.04 1.46
C SER A 145 -14.37 -0.60 1.22
N LEU A 146 -13.38 -1.15 1.95
CA LEU A 146 -11.96 -0.84 1.77
C LEU A 146 -11.23 -1.89 0.91
N GLY A 147 -11.97 -2.88 0.43
CA GLY A 147 -11.42 -4.00 -0.31
C GLY A 147 -10.42 -4.83 0.50
N ILE A 148 -9.40 -5.33 -0.18
CA ILE A 148 -8.44 -6.30 0.37
C ILE A 148 -7.18 -5.67 0.98
N GLY A 149 -6.98 -4.37 0.83
CA GLY A 149 -5.79 -3.65 1.30
C GLY A 149 -5.94 -2.14 1.22
N GLY A 150 -5.17 -1.43 2.04
CA GLY A 150 -5.06 0.02 1.97
C GLY A 150 -4.02 0.58 2.92
N CYS A 151 -3.47 1.76 2.59
CA CYS A 151 -2.56 2.51 3.46
C CYS A 151 -3.03 3.94 3.69
N ILE A 152 -2.67 4.45 4.86
CA ILE A 152 -2.62 5.88 5.14
C ILE A 152 -1.14 6.20 5.40
N SER A 153 -0.59 7.18 4.68
CA SER A 153 0.83 7.50 4.72
C SER A 153 1.07 8.94 5.18
N ILE A 154 2.08 9.16 6.03
CA ILE A 154 2.51 10.53 6.44
C ILE A 154 3.04 11.36 5.28
N ASP A 155 3.56 10.65 4.29
CA ASP A 155 4.32 11.10 3.14
C ASP A 155 3.52 10.92 1.87
N ASP A 156 2.23 11.25 1.97
CA ASP A 156 1.35 11.37 0.83
C ASP A 156 1.89 12.46 -0.12
N LEU A 157 2.81 12.01 -0.98
CA LEU A 157 3.43 12.74 -2.08
C LEU A 157 2.37 13.22 -3.08
N PHE A 158 1.17 12.66 -3.01
CA PHE A 158 0.06 12.91 -3.90
C PHE A 158 -0.78 14.09 -3.40
N MET A 159 -1.01 14.22 -2.10
CA MET A 159 -1.86 15.29 -1.55
C MET A 159 -1.10 16.57 -1.16
N LEU A 160 0.24 16.59 -1.20
CA LEU A 160 1.08 17.67 -0.63
C LEU A 160 0.69 18.01 0.82
N GLN A 161 0.00 17.09 1.51
CA GLN A 161 -0.47 17.22 2.87
C GLN A 161 0.26 16.20 3.72
N THR A 162 0.80 16.66 4.84
CA THR A 162 1.36 15.76 5.84
C THR A 162 0.21 15.21 6.69
N THR A 163 -0.16 13.96 6.47
CA THR A 163 -1.04 13.24 7.41
C THR A 163 -0.30 13.10 8.74
N PRO A 164 -0.98 13.22 9.90
CA PRO A 164 -0.33 12.98 11.19
C PRO A 164 0.27 11.58 11.27
N LEU A 165 1.47 11.45 11.86
CA LEU A 165 2.12 10.16 12.11
C LEU A 165 1.21 9.16 12.83
N SER A 166 0.29 9.65 13.66
CA SER A 166 -0.69 8.80 14.35
C SER A 166 -1.60 8.02 13.41
N SER A 167 -1.75 8.44 12.15
CA SER A 167 -2.60 7.74 11.18
C SER A 167 -1.79 6.93 10.17
N ASP A 168 -0.45 6.93 10.24
CA ASP A 168 0.40 6.22 9.29
C ASP A 168 0.37 4.71 9.55
N GLY A 169 0.15 3.93 8.50
CA GLY A 169 0.08 2.48 8.57
C GLY A 169 -0.76 1.90 7.45
N CYS A 170 -0.66 0.60 7.29
CA CYS A 170 -1.36 -0.15 6.25
C CYS A 170 -2.22 -1.23 6.88
N PHE A 171 -3.27 -1.65 6.17
CA PHE A 171 -3.98 -2.88 6.49
C PHE A 171 -4.03 -3.80 5.27
N VAL A 172 -4.15 -5.09 5.54
CA VAL A 172 -4.52 -6.09 4.54
C VAL A 172 -5.58 -7.02 5.10
N ASP A 173 -6.43 -7.52 4.22
CA ASP A 173 -7.44 -8.51 4.56
C ASP A 173 -6.77 -9.84 4.94
N SER A 174 -7.24 -10.46 6.03
CA SER A 174 -6.69 -11.73 6.54
C SER A 174 -6.72 -12.89 5.53
N THR A 175 -7.59 -12.79 4.52
CA THR A 175 -7.71 -13.77 3.42
C THR A 175 -6.58 -13.68 2.39
N THR A 176 -5.80 -12.58 2.40
CA THR A 176 -4.66 -12.36 1.48
C THR A 176 -3.32 -12.82 2.05
N LEU A 177 -3.29 -13.18 3.34
CA LEU A 177 -2.06 -13.63 3.98
C LEU A 177 -1.53 -14.93 3.33
N PRO A 178 -0.21 -15.18 3.41
CA PRO A 178 0.41 -16.38 2.85
C PRO A 178 -0.25 -17.68 3.31
N GLY A 179 -0.81 -18.44 2.35
CA GLY A 179 -1.48 -19.71 2.58
C GLY A 179 -2.92 -19.60 3.09
N SER A 180 -3.52 -18.42 3.07
CA SER A 180 -4.92 -18.18 3.43
C SER A 180 -5.89 -18.61 2.31
N ILE A 181 -7.19 -18.35 2.50
CA ILE A 181 -8.27 -18.94 1.67
C ILE A 181 -8.45 -18.31 0.28
N SER A 182 -7.97 -17.08 0.06
CA SER A 182 -8.12 -16.39 -1.22
C SER A 182 -7.14 -16.92 -2.26
N LYS A 183 -7.52 -17.97 -3.01
CA LYS A 183 -6.61 -18.68 -3.93
C LYS A 183 -5.83 -17.79 -4.92
N ARG A 184 -6.36 -16.62 -5.26
CA ARG A 184 -5.75 -15.66 -6.19
C ARG A 184 -4.80 -14.67 -5.51
N TYR A 185 -4.94 -14.49 -4.20
CA TYR A 185 -4.30 -13.42 -3.43
C TYR A 185 -3.66 -13.90 -2.13
N ASN A 186 -3.43 -15.20 -1.97
CA ASN A 186 -2.96 -15.81 -0.73
C ASN A 186 -1.44 -16.06 -0.71
N GLN A 187 -0.66 -15.27 -1.44
CA GLN A 187 0.81 -15.34 -1.41
C GLN A 187 1.40 -14.11 -0.71
N GLY A 188 0.57 -13.24 -0.14
CA GLY A 188 0.99 -12.06 0.60
C GLY A 188 1.43 -10.89 -0.27
N LYS A 189 1.12 -10.88 -1.58
CA LYS A 189 1.49 -9.78 -2.48
C LYS A 189 0.60 -8.55 -2.31
N THR A 190 -0.59 -8.69 -1.75
CA THR A 190 -1.39 -7.53 -1.31
C THR A 190 -0.60 -6.66 -0.32
N ALA A 191 0.09 -7.25 0.66
CA ALA A 191 0.92 -6.46 1.57
C ALA A 191 2.14 -5.83 0.86
N VAL A 192 2.70 -6.48 -0.17
CA VAL A 192 3.79 -5.90 -0.97
C VAL A 192 3.30 -4.66 -1.71
N HIS A 193 2.12 -4.75 -2.34
CA HIS A 193 1.45 -3.67 -3.05
C HIS A 193 1.19 -2.46 -2.12
N GLU A 194 0.53 -2.71 -0.98
CA GLU A 194 0.24 -1.66 0.00
C GLU A 194 1.52 -1.00 0.52
N VAL A 195 2.57 -1.76 0.83
CA VAL A 195 3.84 -1.18 1.26
C VAL A 195 4.52 -0.38 0.14
N GLY A 196 4.28 -0.72 -1.12
CA GLY A 196 4.64 0.12 -2.27
C GLY A 196 3.99 1.50 -2.19
N HIS A 197 2.69 1.57 -1.92
CA HIS A 197 2.00 2.84 -1.69
C HIS A 197 2.52 3.60 -0.47
N TRP A 198 2.79 2.91 0.64
CA TRP A 198 3.39 3.51 1.84
C TRP A 198 4.78 4.13 1.57
N LEU A 199 5.48 3.64 0.53
CA LEU A 199 6.73 4.18 0.03
C LEU A 199 6.54 5.13 -1.18
N GLY A 200 5.32 5.55 -1.47
CA GLY A 200 5.00 6.60 -2.43
C GLY A 200 4.84 6.13 -3.88
N LEU A 201 4.58 4.85 -4.12
CA LEU A 201 4.25 4.34 -5.45
C LEU A 201 2.77 4.51 -5.76
N LEU A 202 2.46 4.74 -7.03
CA LEU A 202 1.11 4.76 -7.60
C LEU A 202 0.77 3.42 -8.25
N HIS A 203 -0.51 3.22 -8.56
CA HIS A 203 -0.90 2.13 -9.42
C HIS A 203 -0.35 2.34 -10.83
N THR A 204 0.00 1.26 -11.52
CA THR A 204 0.55 1.32 -12.89
C THR A 204 -0.43 1.92 -13.92
N PHE A 205 -1.73 1.87 -13.62
CA PHE A 205 -2.81 2.39 -14.45
C PHE A 205 -3.28 3.80 -14.04
N ASP A 206 -2.65 4.41 -13.04
CA ASP A 206 -2.90 5.81 -12.73
C ASP A 206 -2.47 6.70 -13.89
N GLY A 207 -3.15 7.83 -14.09
CA GLY A 207 -2.87 8.77 -15.19
C GLY A 207 -3.24 8.27 -16.60
N GLY A 208 -3.44 6.97 -16.81
CA GLY A 208 -3.93 6.38 -18.05
C GLY A 208 -3.05 6.63 -19.29
N CYS A 209 -3.60 6.33 -20.47
CA CYS A 209 -2.87 6.48 -21.73
C CYS A 209 -2.59 7.94 -22.11
N ASP A 210 -3.46 8.87 -21.74
CA ASP A 210 -3.35 10.27 -22.15
C ASP A 210 -2.60 11.16 -21.14
N GLY A 211 -2.36 10.67 -19.92
CA GLY A 211 -1.61 11.37 -18.87
C GLY A 211 -0.15 10.93 -18.78
N ASP A 212 0.45 11.11 -17.60
CA ASP A 212 1.86 10.74 -17.33
C ASP A 212 2.03 9.30 -16.83
N GLY A 213 0.99 8.47 -16.89
CA GLY A 213 0.98 7.15 -16.25
C GLY A 213 1.08 7.26 -14.72
N ASP A 214 1.74 6.28 -14.10
CA ASP A 214 2.08 6.26 -12.66
C ASP A 214 3.20 7.27 -12.29
N HIS A 215 3.53 8.18 -13.22
CA HIS A 215 4.61 9.15 -13.14
C HIS A 215 6.02 8.57 -13.13
N ILE A 216 6.19 7.28 -13.45
CA ILE A 216 7.49 6.59 -13.46
C ILE A 216 7.83 6.16 -14.88
N ARG A 217 8.95 6.68 -15.41
CA ARG A 217 9.30 6.60 -16.83
C ARG A 217 9.52 5.17 -17.32
N ASP A 218 9.98 4.27 -16.45
CA ASP A 218 10.25 2.87 -16.80
C ASP A 218 9.08 1.92 -16.48
N THR A 219 7.93 2.44 -16.06
CA THR A 219 6.65 1.73 -16.02
C THR A 219 5.87 2.04 -17.31
N PRO A 220 5.58 1.05 -18.18
CA PRO A 220 4.67 1.26 -19.31
C PRO A 220 3.30 1.75 -18.84
N ALA A 221 2.73 2.72 -19.55
CA ALA A 221 1.42 3.26 -19.21
C ALA A 221 0.31 2.25 -19.50
N GLN A 222 -0.70 2.24 -18.64
CA GLN A 222 -1.82 1.31 -18.72
C GLN A 222 -3.14 2.08 -18.57
N ALA A 223 -4.16 1.73 -19.36
CA ALA A 223 -5.43 2.44 -19.37
C ALA A 223 -6.30 2.14 -18.14
N TYR A 224 -6.25 0.91 -17.65
CA TYR A 224 -7.06 0.41 -16.54
C TYR A 224 -6.40 -0.84 -15.94
N ALA A 225 -6.77 -1.17 -14.70
CA ALA A 225 -6.23 -2.33 -14.00
C ALA A 225 -6.45 -3.65 -14.75
N THR A 226 -5.40 -4.48 -14.80
CA THR A 226 -5.45 -5.86 -15.29
C THR A 226 -5.26 -6.85 -14.15
N TYR A 227 -5.90 -8.01 -14.27
CA TYR A 227 -6.06 -8.96 -13.16
C TYR A 227 -5.47 -10.34 -13.43
N ARG A 228 -5.48 -10.76 -14.69
CA ARG A 228 -5.09 -12.10 -15.11
C ARG A 228 -3.75 -12.01 -15.81
N CYS A 229 -3.13 -13.16 -15.95
CA CYS A 229 -1.77 -13.30 -16.47
C CYS A 229 -1.75 -14.14 -17.75
N ASP A 230 -2.89 -14.20 -18.43
CA ASP A 230 -3.07 -14.99 -19.63
C ASP A 230 -2.68 -14.23 -20.91
N ASP A 231 -2.53 -12.91 -20.84
CA ASP A 231 -2.12 -12.08 -21.98
C ASP A 231 -0.90 -11.19 -21.66
N GLU A 232 0.29 -11.77 -21.86
CA GLU A 232 1.60 -11.11 -21.74
C GLU A 232 1.82 -9.99 -22.78
N PHE A 233 0.97 -9.91 -23.80
CA PHE A 233 1.07 -8.93 -24.89
C PHE A 233 -0.07 -7.92 -24.87
N GLN A 234 -0.82 -7.87 -23.77
CA GLN A 234 -1.86 -6.88 -23.60
C GLN A 234 -1.23 -5.47 -23.66
N ASP A 235 -1.75 -4.65 -24.57
CA ASP A 235 -1.33 -3.27 -24.75
C ASP A 235 -2.59 -2.39 -24.79
N THR A 236 -2.92 -1.82 -23.64
CA THR A 236 -4.07 -0.92 -23.54
C THR A 236 -3.74 0.51 -23.97
N CYS A 237 -2.44 0.85 -24.13
CA CYS A 237 -1.95 2.15 -24.53
C CYS A 237 -1.00 2.08 -25.74
N PRO A 238 -1.46 1.62 -26.93
CA PRO A 238 -0.58 1.30 -28.07
C PRO A 238 0.09 2.51 -28.72
N ALA A 239 -0.29 3.73 -28.32
CA ALA A 239 0.40 4.96 -28.71
C ALA A 239 1.60 5.30 -27.82
N LYS A 240 1.85 4.52 -26.77
CA LYS A 240 2.97 4.63 -25.83
C LYS A 240 3.85 3.39 -25.91
N ASP A 241 5.08 3.51 -25.42
CA ASP A 241 6.04 2.42 -25.46
C ASP A 241 5.74 1.37 -24.37
N GLY A 242 5.68 0.09 -24.75
CA GLY A 242 5.62 -1.06 -23.85
C GLY A 242 4.24 -1.71 -23.74
N TYR A 243 4.21 -2.94 -23.23
CA TYR A 243 2.98 -3.66 -22.88
C TYR A 243 2.52 -3.32 -21.47
N ASP A 244 1.25 -3.57 -21.15
CA ASP A 244 0.70 -3.43 -19.81
C ASP A 244 1.59 -4.17 -18.79
N PRO A 245 1.99 -3.54 -17.67
CA PRO A 245 2.96 -4.11 -16.73
C PRO A 245 2.31 -5.13 -15.77
N ILE A 246 1.78 -6.24 -16.31
CA ILE A 246 0.99 -7.24 -15.58
C ILE A 246 1.77 -7.95 -14.45
N HIS A 247 3.10 -7.92 -14.49
CA HIS A 247 3.96 -8.50 -13.46
C HIS A 247 4.34 -7.53 -12.34
N ASN A 248 3.97 -6.26 -12.46
CA ASN A 248 4.34 -5.24 -11.51
C ASN A 248 3.53 -5.40 -10.21
N TYR A 249 4.18 -5.25 -9.05
CA TYR A 249 3.51 -5.29 -7.76
C TYR A 249 2.45 -4.20 -7.59
N MET A 250 2.53 -3.08 -8.32
CA MET A 250 1.58 -1.96 -8.27
C MET A 250 0.41 -2.09 -9.26
N GLY A 251 0.32 -3.18 -10.02
CA GLY A 251 -0.89 -3.55 -10.75
C GLY A 251 -1.91 -4.25 -9.86
N TYR A 252 -2.97 -4.84 -10.44
CA TYR A 252 -3.97 -5.67 -9.74
C TYR A 252 -4.00 -7.13 -10.16
N SER A 253 -2.93 -7.59 -10.82
CA SER A 253 -2.79 -8.99 -11.23
C SER A 253 -2.83 -9.95 -10.05
N TYR A 254 -3.17 -11.22 -10.30
CA TYR A 254 -3.11 -12.26 -9.27
C TYR A 254 -1.70 -12.38 -8.68
N ASP A 255 -1.63 -12.73 -7.39
CA ASP A 255 -0.37 -12.87 -6.65
C ASP A 255 0.66 -13.75 -7.36
N SER A 256 0.19 -14.77 -8.10
CA SER A 256 1.03 -15.70 -8.85
C SER A 256 1.85 -15.05 -9.97
N CYS A 257 1.54 -13.82 -10.34
CA CYS A 257 2.09 -13.15 -11.50
C CYS A 257 2.80 -11.84 -11.16
N MET A 258 2.53 -11.28 -9.97
CA MET A 258 3.26 -10.14 -9.47
C MET A 258 4.66 -10.56 -9.00
N THR A 259 5.70 -10.04 -9.66
CA THR A 259 7.08 -10.44 -9.41
C THR A 259 8.06 -9.29 -9.24
N GLU A 260 7.72 -8.06 -9.64
CA GLU A 260 8.73 -7.01 -9.76
C GLU A 260 8.28 -5.58 -9.40
N PHE A 261 9.29 -4.80 -9.00
CA PHE A 261 9.29 -3.33 -9.07
C PHE A 261 10.29 -2.89 -10.14
N THR A 262 10.04 -1.75 -10.77
CA THR A 262 10.98 -1.14 -11.72
C THR A 262 12.12 -0.41 -11.01
N LYS A 263 13.13 0.03 -11.78
CA LYS A 263 14.23 0.84 -11.23
C LYS A 263 13.75 2.24 -10.86
N GLY A 264 12.82 2.81 -11.64
CA GLY A 264 12.17 4.08 -11.33
C GLY A 264 11.32 3.98 -10.05
N GLN A 265 10.53 2.92 -9.89
CA GLN A 265 9.81 2.64 -8.63
C GLN A 265 10.77 2.55 -7.45
N THR A 266 11.90 1.85 -7.61
CA THR A 266 12.93 1.82 -6.56
C THR A 266 13.45 3.21 -6.21
N PHE A 267 13.71 4.06 -7.22
CA PHE A 267 14.16 5.42 -6.99
C PHE A 267 13.12 6.24 -6.20
N ILE A 268 11.83 6.15 -6.56
CA ILE A 268 10.75 6.82 -5.83
C ILE A 268 10.70 6.35 -4.37
N MET A 269 10.73 5.05 -4.10
CA MET A 269 10.70 4.52 -2.73
C MET A 269 11.84 5.05 -1.87
N HIS A 270 13.06 5.09 -2.42
CA HIS A 270 14.23 5.66 -1.71
C HIS A 270 14.11 7.17 -1.50
N TYR A 271 13.57 7.89 -2.48
CA TYR A 271 13.34 9.33 -2.34
C TYR A 271 12.33 9.62 -1.24
N THR A 272 11.17 8.94 -1.27
CA THR A 272 10.12 9.03 -0.25
C THR A 272 10.68 8.77 1.14
N TRP A 273 11.41 7.66 1.31
CA TRP A 273 12.05 7.32 2.59
C TRP A 273 12.97 8.43 3.10
N ASN A 274 13.90 8.92 2.28
CA ASN A 274 14.87 9.94 2.69
C ASN A 274 14.21 11.29 2.99
N ARG A 275 13.08 11.61 2.34
CA ARG A 275 12.42 12.91 2.46
C ARG A 275 11.52 13.00 3.68
N PHE A 276 10.86 11.91 4.06
CA PHE A 276 9.78 11.94 5.05
C PHE A 276 9.93 10.97 6.22
N ARG A 277 10.69 9.88 6.04
CA ARG A 277 10.79 8.82 7.04
C ARG A 277 12.09 8.84 7.83
N LYS A 278 13.16 9.42 7.26
CA LYS A 278 14.51 9.50 7.86
C LYS A 278 14.64 10.51 9.00
#